data_AF-H1YXX9-F1
#
_entry.id   AF-H1YXX9-F1
#
_cell.length_a   1.000
_cell.length_b   1.000
_cell.length_c   1.000
_cell.angle_alpha   90.00
_cell.angle_beta   90.00
_cell.angle_gamma   90.00
#
_symmetry.space_group_name_H-M   'P 1'
#
loop_
_entity.id
_entity.type
_entity.pdbx_description
1 polymer ?
#
loop_
_entity_poly.entity_id
_entity_poly.type
_entity_poly.pdbx_seq_one_letter_code
_entity_poly.pdbx_strand_id
1 'polypeptide(L)'
;MKKILINVRYEDFPELEKLLAGFHHLVNKERNYVEVRVFVPDAEVNDAIEVLRKPIDMRYKESLIDVSTPDFVISSSLQRAEKRVTVSVRTPVEKLIDTAKDYTKIDYWHLALVGIAGLIALMGLYLNNVAIIIGAMLLSPILGPIHSFAIYSATGRVNEALRSIFVLAINLALIFLLALTATLLMSVFTGIFTGSSLNISLTEEIMLRTVSNPIYIIMAVLLGTASIIALTKNISELVAGVAVAAALLPPTVVAGITVVLIPERSPGAVLLVLDNVIGLIAGALIATLALKIAPRKGSDIKTAKSFIRRSIILILILIGILTFSSLII
;
A
#
# COMPACT_ATOMS: atom_id res chain seq x y z
N MET A 1 -23.98 -0.10 -4.93
CA MET A 1 -25.12 -1.01 -5.21
C MET A 1 -24.74 -1.90 -6.39
N LYS A 2 -24.96 -3.21 -6.29
CA LYS A 2 -24.84 -4.15 -7.42
C LYS A 2 -26.22 -4.51 -7.96
N LYS A 3 -26.26 -4.77 -9.26
CA LYS A 3 -27.40 -5.39 -9.93
C LYS A 3 -27.07 -6.87 -10.13
N ILE A 4 -27.91 -7.72 -9.57
CA ILE A 4 -27.89 -9.17 -9.83
C ILE A 4 -29.02 -9.46 -10.80
N LEU A 5 -28.67 -10.02 -11.96
CA LEU A 5 -29.61 -10.54 -12.94
C LEU A 5 -29.64 -12.06 -12.80
N ILE A 6 -30.83 -12.62 -12.65
CA ILE A 6 -31.05 -14.05 -12.47
C ILE A 6 -32.02 -14.51 -13.55
N ASN A 7 -31.58 -15.39 -14.43
CA ASN A 7 -32.46 -16.13 -15.32
C ASN A 7 -32.75 -17.48 -14.68
N VAL A 8 -34.03 -17.79 -14.52
CA VAL A 8 -34.48 -19.02 -13.87
C VAL A 8 -35.61 -19.65 -14.66
N ARG A 9 -35.74 -20.98 -14.63
CA ARG A 9 -36.85 -21.68 -15.29
C ARG A 9 -38.17 -21.39 -14.56
N TYR A 10 -39.29 -21.54 -15.25
CA TYR A 10 -40.61 -21.37 -14.66
C TYR A 10 -40.89 -22.34 -13.50
N GLU A 11 -40.32 -23.54 -13.54
CA GLU A 11 -40.46 -24.57 -12.50
C GLU A 11 -39.78 -24.18 -11.19
N ASP A 12 -38.65 -23.48 -11.28
CA ASP A 12 -37.77 -23.15 -10.14
C ASP A 12 -38.14 -21.75 -9.56
N PHE A 13 -38.89 -20.94 -10.32
CA PHE A 13 -39.31 -19.59 -9.91
C PHE A 13 -40.14 -19.52 -8.61
N PRO A 14 -41.10 -20.43 -8.31
CA PRO A 14 -41.91 -20.34 -7.09
C PRO A 14 -41.10 -20.47 -5.79
N GLU A 15 -39.98 -21.20 -5.81
CA GLU A 15 -39.07 -21.28 -4.65
C GLU A 15 -38.22 -20.02 -4.53
N LEU A 16 -37.76 -19.47 -5.66
CA LEU A 16 -37.01 -18.21 -5.71
C LEU A 16 -37.88 -17.02 -5.26
N GLU A 17 -39.15 -16.97 -5.66
CA GLU A 17 -40.10 -15.89 -5.34
C GLU A 17 -40.27 -15.69 -3.83
N LYS A 18 -40.24 -16.78 -3.05
CA LYS A 18 -40.31 -16.73 -1.58
C LYS A 18 -39.08 -16.03 -0.97
N LEU A 19 -37.91 -16.20 -1.57
CA LEU A 19 -36.65 -15.59 -1.11
C LEU A 19 -36.52 -14.12 -1.56
N LEU A 20 -37.20 -13.74 -2.64
CA LEU A 20 -37.16 -12.39 -3.20
C LEU A 20 -37.88 -11.33 -2.36
N ALA A 21 -38.78 -11.74 -1.44
CA ALA A 21 -39.53 -10.83 -0.57
C ALA A 21 -38.64 -9.90 0.30
N GLY A 22 -37.41 -10.33 0.60
CA GLY A 22 -36.43 -9.54 1.36
C GLY A 22 -35.63 -8.54 0.53
N PHE A 23 -35.73 -8.58 -0.81
CA PHE A 23 -34.90 -7.80 -1.71
C PHE A 23 -35.72 -6.87 -2.60
N HIS A 24 -35.13 -5.74 -3.00
CA HIS A 24 -35.73 -4.93 -4.04
C HIS A 24 -35.50 -5.59 -5.39
N HIS A 25 -36.56 -6.15 -5.96
CA HIS A 25 -36.50 -6.96 -7.17
C HIS A 25 -37.50 -6.50 -8.24
N LEU A 26 -37.21 -6.82 -9.49
CA LEU A 26 -38.10 -6.69 -10.64
C LEU A 26 -38.14 -8.05 -11.34
N VAL A 27 -39.33 -8.49 -11.73
CA VAL A 27 -39.52 -9.75 -12.45
C VAL A 27 -40.03 -9.44 -13.83
N ASN A 28 -39.38 -10.00 -14.84
CA ASN A 28 -39.83 -10.02 -16.22
C ASN A 28 -39.99 -11.47 -16.67
N LYS A 29 -41.13 -11.81 -17.28
CA LYS A 29 -41.42 -13.17 -17.72
C LYS A 29 -41.16 -13.26 -19.23
N GLU A 30 -40.11 -13.98 -19.60
CA GLU A 30 -39.76 -14.25 -20.99
C GLU A 30 -40.34 -15.60 -21.44
N ARG A 31 -40.38 -15.88 -22.75
CA ARG A 31 -41.07 -17.09 -23.28
C ARG A 31 -40.59 -18.42 -22.68
N ASN A 32 -39.31 -18.52 -22.34
CA ASN A 32 -38.68 -19.78 -21.91
C ASN A 32 -38.11 -19.73 -20.48
N TYR A 33 -38.04 -18.55 -19.86
CA TYR A 33 -37.44 -18.36 -18.54
C TYR A 33 -38.01 -17.10 -17.88
N VAL A 34 -37.79 -16.96 -16.58
CA VAL A 34 -38.12 -15.77 -15.81
C VAL A 34 -36.82 -15.02 -15.53
N GLU A 35 -36.76 -13.75 -15.93
CA GLU A 35 -35.68 -12.83 -15.61
C GLU A 35 -36.02 -12.09 -14.32
N VAL A 36 -35.16 -12.22 -13.30
CA VAL A 36 -35.28 -11.52 -12.03
C VAL A 36 -34.10 -10.57 -11.88
N ARG A 37 -34.38 -9.29 -11.74
CA ARG A 37 -33.37 -8.25 -11.42
C ARG A 37 -33.46 -7.89 -9.96
N VAL A 38 -32.40 -8.16 -9.21
CA VAL A 38 -32.29 -7.83 -7.79
C VAL A 38 -31.24 -6.73 -7.62
N PHE A 39 -31.57 -5.70 -6.84
CA PHE A 39 -30.63 -4.66 -6.47
C PHE A 39 -30.24 -4.81 -5.00
N VAL A 40 -28.95 -5.03 -4.76
CA VAL A 40 -28.40 -5.24 -3.43
C VAL A 40 -27.24 -4.30 -3.14
N PRO A 41 -27.08 -3.86 -1.89
CA PRO A 41 -25.89 -3.12 -1.47
C PRO A 41 -24.62 -3.95 -1.65
N ASP A 42 -23.50 -3.30 -1.96
CA ASP A 42 -22.24 -3.96 -2.30
C ASP A 42 -21.73 -4.91 -1.20
N ALA A 43 -22.08 -4.62 0.05
CA ALA A 43 -21.70 -5.43 1.22
C ALA A 43 -22.44 -6.77 1.31
N GLU A 44 -23.65 -6.87 0.77
CA GLU A 44 -24.55 -8.02 0.93
C GLU A 44 -24.59 -8.91 -0.32
N VAL A 45 -23.79 -8.59 -1.35
CA VAL A 45 -23.84 -9.25 -2.66
C VAL A 45 -23.54 -10.75 -2.54
N ASN A 46 -22.49 -11.11 -1.79
CA ASN A 46 -22.09 -12.51 -1.65
C ASN A 46 -23.16 -13.32 -0.91
N ASP A 47 -23.68 -12.78 0.19
CA ASP A 47 -24.74 -13.40 0.98
C ASP A 47 -26.02 -13.56 0.15
N ALA A 48 -26.37 -12.54 -0.63
CA ALA A 48 -27.52 -12.57 -1.53
C ALA A 48 -27.36 -13.62 -2.63
N ILE A 49 -26.18 -13.73 -3.26
CA ILE A 49 -25.92 -14.76 -4.26
C ILE A 49 -26.04 -16.16 -3.65
N GLU A 50 -25.51 -16.37 -2.45
CA GLU A 50 -25.57 -17.68 -1.78
C GLU A 50 -27.01 -18.09 -1.47
N VAL A 51 -27.85 -17.15 -1.04
CA VAL A 51 -29.28 -17.39 -0.78
C VAL A 51 -30.05 -17.62 -2.09
N LEU A 52 -29.88 -16.73 -3.08
CA LEU A 52 -30.66 -16.73 -4.32
C LEU A 52 -30.27 -17.87 -5.27
N ARG A 53 -29.07 -18.44 -5.15
CA ARG A 53 -28.62 -19.58 -5.95
C ARG A 53 -29.27 -20.90 -5.54
N LYS A 54 -29.63 -21.08 -4.26
CA LYS A 54 -30.13 -22.37 -3.72
C LYS A 54 -31.29 -23.01 -4.48
N PRO A 55 -32.35 -22.28 -4.86
CA PRO A 55 -33.49 -22.87 -5.57
C PRO A 55 -33.25 -23.06 -7.08
N ILE A 56 -32.08 -22.67 -7.62
CA ILE A 56 -31.84 -22.63 -9.07
C ILE A 56 -31.00 -23.83 -9.49
N ASP A 57 -31.52 -24.65 -10.40
CA ASP A 57 -30.74 -25.69 -11.05
C ASP A 57 -29.84 -25.10 -12.15
N MET A 58 -28.54 -24.98 -11.84
CA MET A 58 -27.53 -24.38 -12.72
C MET A 58 -27.08 -25.30 -13.86
N ARG A 59 -27.65 -26.51 -13.99
CA ARG A 59 -27.28 -27.45 -15.08
C ARG A 59 -27.91 -27.06 -16.43
N TYR A 60 -28.92 -26.20 -16.41
CA TYR A 60 -29.64 -25.77 -17.61
C TYR A 60 -29.02 -24.52 -18.21
N LYS A 61 -29.10 -24.41 -19.54
CA LYS A 61 -28.47 -23.33 -20.31
C LYS A 61 -29.11 -21.97 -20.05
N GLU A 62 -30.38 -21.98 -19.67
CA GLU A 62 -31.19 -20.79 -19.38
C GLU A 62 -30.91 -20.23 -17.98
N SER A 63 -30.34 -21.04 -17.08
CA SER A 63 -30.03 -20.64 -15.71
C SER A 63 -28.74 -19.81 -15.67
N LEU A 64 -28.86 -18.51 -15.40
CA LEU A 64 -27.74 -17.56 -15.37
C LEU A 64 -27.84 -16.68 -14.13
N ILE A 65 -26.71 -16.43 -13.47
CA ILE A 65 -26.58 -15.34 -12.50
C ILE A 65 -25.49 -14.41 -13.00
N ASP A 66 -25.85 -13.19 -13.36
CA ASP A 66 -24.93 -12.12 -13.77
C ASP A 66 -24.91 -11.01 -12.73
N VAL A 67 -23.72 -10.60 -12.33
CA VAL A 67 -23.50 -9.56 -11.31
C VAL A 67 -22.81 -8.39 -11.98
N SER A 68 -23.53 -7.30 -12.14
CA SER A 68 -23.04 -6.09 -12.79
C SER A 68 -23.00 -4.91 -11.82
N THR A 69 -22.09 -3.98 -12.11
CA THR A 69 -21.95 -2.72 -11.39
C THR A 69 -22.51 -1.62 -12.29
N PRO A 70 -23.74 -1.14 -12.07
CA PRO A 70 -24.29 -0.05 -12.88
C PRO A 70 -23.54 1.25 -12.59
N ASP A 71 -23.24 2.04 -13.63
CA ASP A 71 -22.56 3.34 -13.50
C ASP A 71 -23.38 4.34 -12.68
N PHE A 72 -24.72 4.25 -12.76
CA PHE A 72 -25.66 5.07 -11.98
C PHE A 72 -27.01 4.35 -11.81
N VAL A 73 -27.61 4.47 -10.62
CA VAL A 73 -28.97 3.95 -10.33
C VAL A 73 -29.74 5.00 -9.55
N ILE A 74 -30.91 5.38 -10.06
CA ILE A 74 -31.78 6.38 -9.43
C ILE A 74 -33.08 5.69 -9.01
N SER A 75 -33.29 5.54 -7.69
CA SER A 75 -34.55 5.07 -7.13
C SER A 75 -34.68 5.48 -5.67
N SER A 76 -35.86 6.01 -5.31
CA SER A 76 -36.17 6.46 -3.96
C SER A 76 -36.32 5.31 -2.96
N SER A 77 -36.75 4.13 -3.40
CA SER A 77 -36.81 2.91 -2.59
C SER A 77 -35.43 2.29 -2.39
N LEU A 78 -34.59 2.26 -3.45
CA LEU A 78 -33.21 1.78 -3.36
C LEU A 78 -32.34 2.68 -2.49
N GLN A 79 -32.51 4.01 -2.54
CA GLN A 79 -31.82 4.93 -1.61
C GLN A 79 -32.17 4.67 -0.13
N ARG A 80 -33.40 4.25 0.16
CA ARG A 80 -33.82 3.89 1.54
C ARG A 80 -33.22 2.54 1.97
N ALA A 81 -33.19 1.56 1.07
CA ALA A 81 -32.55 0.26 1.32
C ALA A 81 -31.04 0.41 1.49
N GLU A 82 -30.39 1.18 0.62
CA GLU A 82 -28.99 1.55 0.72
C GLU A 82 -28.73 2.28 2.04
N LYS A 83 -29.54 3.27 2.45
CA LYS A 83 -29.37 3.95 3.76
C LYS A 83 -29.52 3.02 4.97
N ARG A 84 -30.40 2.02 4.92
CA ARG A 84 -30.55 1.01 6.00
C ARG A 84 -29.30 0.14 6.12
N VAL A 85 -28.69 -0.23 5.00
CA VAL A 85 -27.41 -0.96 4.95
C VAL A 85 -26.20 -0.04 5.06
N THR A 86 -26.35 1.28 4.87
CA THR A 86 -25.29 2.27 5.09
C THR A 86 -24.92 2.39 6.57
N VAL A 87 -25.77 1.91 7.47
CA VAL A 87 -25.38 1.71 8.89
C VAL A 87 -24.33 0.59 9.05
N SER A 88 -24.19 -0.31 8.06
CA SER A 88 -23.12 -1.31 7.95
C SER A 88 -22.04 -0.98 6.89
N VAL A 89 -22.09 0.20 6.26
CA VAL A 89 -20.96 0.68 5.44
C VAL A 89 -19.77 0.85 6.36
N ARG A 90 -18.72 0.05 6.10
CA ARG A 90 -17.46 0.10 6.82
C ARG A 90 -17.04 1.54 7.03
N THR A 91 -16.74 1.90 8.27
CA THR A 91 -16.34 3.29 8.59
C THR A 91 -15.12 3.66 7.74
N PRO A 92 -14.89 4.96 7.42
CA PRO A 92 -13.70 5.39 6.67
C PRO A 92 -12.39 4.81 7.24
N VAL A 93 -12.33 4.61 8.56
CA VAL A 93 -11.22 3.97 9.27
C VAL A 93 -11.11 2.47 8.99
N GLU A 94 -12.23 1.74 8.92
CA GLU A 94 -12.24 0.30 8.58
C GLU A 94 -11.77 0.05 7.14
N LYS A 95 -12.13 0.94 6.20
CA LYS A 95 -11.60 0.87 4.82
C LYS A 95 -10.08 1.04 4.80
N LEU A 96 -9.55 2.03 5.54
CA LEU A 96 -8.11 2.25 5.67
C LEU A 96 -7.39 1.06 6.32
N ILE A 97 -7.99 0.46 7.34
CA ILE A 97 -7.47 -0.75 7.99
C ILE A 97 -7.41 -1.92 7.01
N ASP A 98 -8.42 -2.11 6.18
CA ASP A 98 -8.44 -3.21 5.22
C ASP A 98 -7.39 -3.02 4.12
N THR A 99 -7.24 -1.81 3.57
CA THR A 99 -6.13 -1.48 2.66
C THR A 99 -4.77 -1.71 3.33
N ALA A 100 -4.62 -1.34 4.62
CA ALA A 100 -3.39 -1.55 5.37
C ALA A 100 -3.03 -3.04 5.61
N LYS A 101 -3.99 -3.97 5.55
CA LYS A 101 -3.69 -5.40 5.73
C LYS A 101 -2.88 -5.94 4.59
N ASP A 102 -3.20 -5.56 3.36
CA ASP A 102 -2.55 -6.11 2.18
C ASP A 102 -1.07 -5.73 2.13
N TYR A 103 -0.70 -4.55 2.64
CA TYR A 103 0.70 -4.12 2.75
C TYR A 103 1.52 -4.79 3.86
N THR A 104 0.90 -5.58 4.75
CA THR A 104 1.63 -6.31 5.81
C THR A 104 1.94 -7.77 5.46
N LYS A 105 1.45 -8.23 4.30
CA LYS A 105 1.74 -9.55 3.78
C LYS A 105 3.04 -9.50 2.99
N ILE A 106 3.88 -10.50 3.21
CA ILE A 106 5.11 -10.70 2.42
C ILE A 106 4.75 -11.78 1.42
N ASP A 107 4.43 -11.37 0.19
CA ASP A 107 4.23 -12.33 -0.90
C ASP A 107 5.46 -12.35 -1.80
N TYR A 108 5.69 -13.50 -2.42
CA TYR A 108 6.81 -13.69 -3.34
C TYR A 108 6.83 -12.65 -4.47
N TRP A 109 5.66 -12.31 -5.02
CA TRP A 109 5.55 -11.29 -6.06
C TRP A 109 5.88 -9.88 -5.57
N HIS A 110 5.54 -9.54 -4.33
CA HIS A 110 5.93 -8.26 -3.74
C HIS A 110 7.46 -8.16 -3.64
N LEU A 111 8.12 -9.20 -3.13
CA LEU A 111 9.59 -9.23 -3.01
C LEU A 111 10.28 -9.23 -4.39
N ALA A 112 9.74 -9.96 -5.36
CA ALA A 112 10.26 -9.95 -6.73
C ALA A 112 10.18 -8.55 -7.35
N LEU A 113 9.05 -7.85 -7.19
CA LEU A 113 8.86 -6.49 -7.70
C LEU A 113 9.83 -5.50 -7.05
N VAL A 114 9.99 -5.58 -5.72
CA VAL A 114 10.96 -4.77 -4.95
C VAL A 114 12.39 -5.03 -5.43
N GLY A 115 12.77 -6.29 -5.61
CA GLY A 115 14.10 -6.68 -6.08
C GLY A 115 14.40 -6.20 -7.50
N ILE A 116 13.46 -6.40 -8.43
CA ILE A 116 13.56 -5.92 -9.82
C ILE A 116 13.67 -4.39 -9.84
N ALA A 117 12.83 -3.67 -9.09
CA ALA A 117 12.92 -2.22 -8.97
C ALA A 117 14.28 -1.77 -8.42
N GLY A 118 14.83 -2.45 -7.42
CA GLY A 118 16.17 -2.18 -6.89
C GLY A 118 17.27 -2.33 -7.94
N LEU A 119 17.22 -3.38 -8.76
CA LEU A 119 18.19 -3.60 -9.84
C LEU A 119 18.05 -2.58 -10.97
N ILE A 120 16.82 -2.22 -11.36
CA ILE A 120 16.60 -1.15 -12.37
C ILE A 120 17.09 0.19 -11.84
N ALA A 121 16.85 0.50 -10.56
CA ALA A 121 17.37 1.71 -9.92
C ALA A 121 18.91 1.71 -9.88
N LEU A 122 19.54 0.57 -9.60
CA LEU A 122 20.99 0.41 -9.67
C LEU A 122 21.54 0.74 -11.06
N MET A 123 20.91 0.19 -12.11
CA MET A 123 21.27 0.50 -13.49
C MET A 123 21.07 1.98 -13.82
N GLY A 124 19.95 2.57 -13.39
CA GLY A 124 19.66 3.99 -13.58
C GLY A 124 20.69 4.90 -12.91
N LEU A 125 21.15 4.54 -11.70
CA LEU A 125 22.19 5.26 -10.98
C LEU A 125 23.54 5.17 -11.69
N TYR A 126 23.97 4.00 -12.16
CA TYR A 126 25.21 3.86 -12.93
C TYR A 126 25.16 4.53 -14.31
N LEU A 127 23.99 4.62 -14.92
CA LEU A 127 23.78 5.35 -16.18
C LEU A 127 23.58 6.85 -16.00
N ASN A 128 23.58 7.36 -14.76
CA ASN A 128 23.23 8.74 -14.42
C ASN A 128 21.91 9.20 -15.07
N ASN A 129 20.91 8.31 -15.14
CA ASN A 129 19.67 8.53 -15.87
C ASN A 129 18.47 8.59 -14.92
N VAL A 130 18.06 9.81 -14.60
CA VAL A 130 16.92 10.10 -13.71
C VAL A 130 15.62 9.48 -14.18
N ALA A 131 15.39 9.38 -15.50
CA ALA A 131 14.16 8.78 -16.03
C ALA A 131 14.05 7.28 -15.71
N ILE A 132 15.16 6.54 -15.79
CA ILE A 132 15.21 5.11 -15.41
C ILE A 132 15.01 4.98 -13.90
N ILE A 133 15.64 5.85 -13.11
CA ILE A 133 15.49 5.86 -11.64
C ILE A 133 14.02 6.10 -11.26
N ILE A 134 13.35 7.07 -11.88
CA ILE A 134 11.91 7.33 -11.66
C ILE A 134 11.07 6.13 -12.10
N GLY A 135 11.38 5.50 -13.25
CA GLY A 135 10.72 4.28 -13.70
C GLY A 135 10.80 3.14 -12.68
N ALA A 136 11.96 2.98 -12.03
CA ALA A 136 12.13 2.03 -10.95
C ALA A 136 11.30 2.38 -9.70
N MET A 137 11.20 3.67 -9.36
CA MET A 137 10.36 4.14 -8.24
C MET A 137 8.88 3.82 -8.47
N LEU A 138 8.38 3.99 -9.71
CA LEU A 138 7.00 3.68 -10.09
C LEU A 138 6.65 2.20 -9.94
N LEU A 139 7.65 1.32 -10.12
CA LEU A 139 7.47 -0.12 -10.01
C LEU A 139 7.43 -0.60 -8.54
N SER A 140 8.05 0.14 -7.62
CA SER A 140 8.36 -0.38 -6.27
C SER A 140 7.23 -0.15 -5.25
N PRO A 141 6.70 -1.21 -4.61
CA PRO A 141 5.59 -1.12 -3.66
C PRO A 141 6.07 -0.83 -2.21
N ILE A 142 6.95 0.16 -2.02
CA ILE A 142 7.53 0.49 -0.69
C ILE A 142 6.58 1.34 0.17
N LEU A 143 5.59 1.99 -0.45
CA LEU A 143 4.64 2.88 0.21
C LEU A 143 3.82 2.19 1.31
N GLY A 144 3.40 0.95 1.03
CA GLY A 144 2.41 0.23 1.82
C GLY A 144 2.76 0.07 3.30
N PRO A 145 3.94 -0.46 3.65
CA PRO A 145 4.35 -0.63 5.04
C PRO A 145 4.33 0.65 5.89
N ILE A 146 4.62 1.82 5.30
CA ILE A 146 4.57 3.12 6.01
C ILE A 146 3.13 3.52 6.30
N HIS A 147 2.23 3.37 5.33
CA HIS A 147 0.80 3.59 5.51
C HIS A 147 0.22 2.69 6.60
N SER A 148 0.51 1.40 6.51
CA SER A 148 0.04 0.41 7.47
C SER A 148 0.54 0.69 8.87
N PHE A 149 1.81 1.04 9.03
CA PHE A 149 2.35 1.44 10.32
C PHE A 149 1.56 2.61 10.93
N ALA A 150 1.33 3.67 10.16
CA ALA A 150 0.64 4.85 10.66
C ALA A 150 -0.83 4.57 11.01
N ILE A 151 -1.55 3.81 10.17
CA ILE A 151 -2.95 3.43 10.40
C ILE A 151 -3.08 2.49 11.60
N TYR A 152 -2.22 1.48 11.72
CA TYR A 152 -2.25 0.56 12.85
C TYR A 152 -1.84 1.21 14.16
N SER A 153 -0.89 2.14 14.11
CA SER A 153 -0.54 2.98 15.26
C SER A 153 -1.74 3.81 15.72
N ALA A 154 -2.41 4.48 14.76
CA ALA A 154 -3.59 5.31 15.01
C ALA A 154 -4.78 4.50 15.55
N THR A 155 -4.91 3.24 15.15
CA THR A 155 -6.03 2.36 15.52
C THR A 155 -5.72 1.42 16.70
N GLY A 156 -4.53 1.51 17.29
CA GLY A 156 -4.14 0.74 18.48
C GLY A 156 -3.80 -0.73 18.22
N ARG A 157 -3.53 -1.10 16.97
CA ARG A 157 -3.14 -2.46 16.56
C ARG A 157 -1.61 -2.61 16.58
N VAL A 158 -1.07 -2.77 17.78
CA VAL A 158 0.38 -2.70 18.03
C VAL A 158 1.17 -3.78 17.26
N ASN A 159 0.70 -5.03 17.25
CA ASN A 159 1.42 -6.14 16.62
C ASN A 159 1.53 -5.93 15.10
N GLU A 160 0.48 -5.40 14.49
CA GLU A 160 0.34 -5.14 13.07
C GLU A 160 1.15 -3.90 12.67
N ALA A 161 1.22 -2.89 13.54
CA ALA A 161 2.15 -1.78 13.39
C ALA A 161 3.61 -2.28 13.38
N LEU A 162 4.01 -3.08 14.38
CA LEU A 162 5.36 -3.64 14.43
C LEU A 162 5.67 -4.54 13.23
N ARG A 163 4.70 -5.35 12.79
CA ARG A 163 4.80 -6.14 11.56
C ARG A 163 5.02 -5.26 10.34
N SER A 164 4.38 -4.09 10.26
CA SER A 164 4.57 -3.15 9.16
C SER A 164 6.01 -2.62 9.10
N ILE A 165 6.61 -2.28 10.25
CA ILE A 165 8.03 -1.91 10.32
C ILE A 165 8.92 -3.07 9.87
N PHE A 166 8.61 -4.29 10.30
CA PHE A 166 9.38 -5.47 9.90
C PHE A 166 9.34 -5.72 8.39
N VAL A 167 8.18 -5.58 7.75
CA VAL A 167 8.05 -5.67 6.28
C VAL A 167 8.85 -4.56 5.59
N LEU A 168 8.78 -3.31 6.08
CA LEU A 168 9.58 -2.21 5.55
C LEU A 168 11.08 -2.53 5.63
N ALA A 169 11.54 -3.03 6.77
CA ALA A 169 12.94 -3.41 6.98
C ALA A 169 13.38 -4.52 6.02
N ILE A 170 12.54 -5.53 5.77
CA ILE A 170 12.82 -6.59 4.79
C ILE A 170 12.95 -6.01 3.38
N ASN A 171 12.05 -5.13 2.97
CA ASN A 171 12.11 -4.52 1.63
C ASN A 171 13.40 -3.70 1.44
N LEU A 172 13.75 -2.87 2.42
CA LEU A 172 14.98 -2.07 2.37
C LEU A 172 16.23 -2.94 2.43
N ALA A 173 16.26 -3.97 3.28
CA ALA A 173 17.36 -4.92 3.37
C ALA A 173 17.55 -5.69 2.06
N LEU A 174 16.46 -6.10 1.40
CA LEU A 174 16.51 -6.77 0.11
C LEU A 174 17.12 -5.85 -0.96
N ILE A 175 16.66 -4.61 -1.08
CA ILE A 175 17.20 -3.62 -2.03
C ILE A 175 18.69 -3.38 -1.76
N PHE A 176 19.04 -3.13 -0.51
CA PHE A 176 20.42 -2.88 -0.09
C PHE A 176 21.33 -4.07 -0.42
N LEU A 177 20.92 -5.29 -0.07
CA LEU A 177 21.73 -6.49 -0.28
C LEU A 177 21.87 -6.81 -1.77
N LEU A 178 20.82 -6.63 -2.57
CA LEU A 178 20.89 -6.77 -4.03
C LEU A 178 21.83 -5.74 -4.66
N ALA A 179 21.74 -4.47 -4.24
CA ALA A 179 22.64 -3.42 -4.72
C ALA A 179 24.10 -3.69 -4.35
N LEU A 180 24.35 -4.12 -3.10
CA LEU A 180 25.68 -4.49 -2.60
C LEU A 180 26.24 -5.68 -3.37
N THR A 181 25.49 -6.78 -3.46
CA THR A 181 25.94 -8.00 -4.15
C THR A 181 26.15 -7.78 -5.64
N ALA A 182 25.25 -7.08 -6.32
CA ALA A 182 25.42 -6.72 -7.73
C ALA A 182 26.64 -5.82 -7.94
N THR A 183 26.86 -4.82 -7.10
CA THR A 183 28.03 -3.94 -7.18
C THR A 183 29.33 -4.70 -6.91
N LEU A 184 29.33 -5.61 -5.93
CA LEU A 184 30.48 -6.47 -5.62
C LEU A 184 30.80 -7.41 -6.78
N LEU A 185 29.79 -8.04 -7.38
CA LEU A 185 29.95 -8.87 -8.57
C LEU A 185 30.52 -8.06 -9.74
N MET A 186 30.00 -6.86 -10.01
CA MET A 186 30.53 -5.97 -11.05
C MET A 186 31.99 -5.59 -10.81
N SER A 187 32.36 -5.26 -9.56
CA SER A 187 33.73 -4.93 -9.17
C SER A 187 34.69 -6.11 -9.35
N VAL A 188 34.29 -7.32 -8.94
CA VAL A 188 35.10 -8.54 -9.11
C VAL A 188 35.24 -8.92 -10.59
N PHE A 189 34.15 -8.91 -11.36
CA PHE A 189 34.17 -9.25 -12.78
C PHE A 189 35.10 -8.29 -13.52
N THR A 190 34.93 -6.98 -13.35
CA THR A 190 35.80 -6.00 -14.00
C THR A 190 37.27 -6.17 -13.60
N GLY A 191 37.58 -6.35 -12.31
CA GLY A 191 38.95 -6.58 -11.84
C GLY A 191 39.63 -7.80 -12.46
N ILE A 192 38.88 -8.88 -12.74
CA ILE A 192 39.40 -10.10 -13.40
C ILE A 192 39.66 -9.86 -14.91
N PHE A 193 38.79 -9.11 -15.60
CA PHE A 193 38.86 -8.96 -17.06
C PHE A 193 39.77 -7.81 -17.53
N THR A 194 39.93 -6.72 -16.77
CA THR A 194 40.71 -5.54 -17.20
C THR A 194 42.12 -5.44 -16.61
N GLY A 195 42.53 -6.35 -15.71
CA GLY A 195 43.89 -6.38 -15.12
C GLY A 195 44.29 -5.15 -14.31
N SER A 196 43.36 -4.19 -14.18
CA SER A 196 43.46 -2.95 -13.44
C SER A 196 42.11 -2.74 -12.75
N SER A 197 42.13 -2.21 -11.53
CA SER A 197 40.93 -1.76 -10.83
C SER A 197 40.35 -0.59 -11.62
N LEU A 198 39.51 -0.89 -12.61
CA LEU A 198 38.79 0.14 -13.34
C LEU A 198 37.92 0.85 -12.30
N ASN A 199 38.19 2.13 -12.07
CA ASN A 199 37.38 2.98 -11.21
C ASN A 199 35.96 2.97 -11.77
N ILE A 200 35.07 2.16 -11.20
CA ILE A 200 33.64 2.23 -11.47
C ILE A 200 33.26 3.68 -11.18
N SER A 201 33.01 4.44 -12.25
CA SER A 201 32.89 5.88 -12.17
C SER A 201 31.64 6.22 -11.38
N LEU A 202 31.83 6.88 -10.25
CA LEU A 202 30.76 7.39 -9.41
C LEU A 202 30.03 8.47 -10.18
N THR A 203 28.75 8.24 -10.43
CA THR A 203 27.88 9.22 -11.09
C THR A 203 27.44 10.30 -10.11
N GLU A 204 27.03 11.44 -10.65
CA GLU A 204 26.51 12.56 -9.86
C GLU A 204 25.30 12.14 -9.02
N GLU A 205 24.37 11.36 -9.60
CA GLU A 205 23.21 10.83 -8.87
C GLU A 205 23.60 9.93 -7.68
N ILE A 206 24.69 9.16 -7.78
CA ILE A 206 25.20 8.39 -6.64
C ILE A 206 25.76 9.33 -5.58
N MET A 207 26.62 10.27 -6.00
CA MET A 207 27.32 11.21 -5.10
C MET A 207 26.37 12.09 -4.29
N LEU A 208 25.31 12.61 -4.92
CA LEU A 208 24.28 13.43 -4.26
C LEU A 208 23.55 12.72 -3.12
N ARG A 209 23.61 11.38 -3.07
CA ARG A 209 22.92 10.54 -2.08
C ARG A 209 23.88 9.88 -1.09
N THR A 210 25.11 10.38 -1.00
CA THR A 210 26.12 9.92 -0.02
C THR A 210 26.23 10.78 1.23
N VAL A 211 25.64 11.97 1.23
CA VAL A 211 25.69 12.94 2.33
C VAL A 211 24.28 13.18 2.83
N SER A 212 24.08 13.04 4.14
CA SER A 212 22.82 13.42 4.78
C SER A 212 22.84 14.89 5.19
N ASN A 213 21.66 15.52 5.18
CA ASN A 213 21.43 16.89 5.61
C ASN A 213 20.11 16.93 6.39
N PRO A 214 20.02 17.64 7.52
CA PRO A 214 18.78 17.79 8.29
C PRO A 214 17.54 18.20 7.48
N ILE A 215 17.73 18.91 6.36
CA ILE A 215 16.65 19.31 5.44
C ILE A 215 15.92 18.09 4.86
N TYR A 216 16.61 16.97 4.62
CA TYR A 216 15.99 15.74 4.12
C TYR A 216 14.96 15.16 5.10
N ILE A 217 15.19 15.29 6.40
CA ILE A 217 14.23 14.87 7.44
C ILE A 217 12.94 15.68 7.32
N ILE A 218 13.05 17.01 7.16
CA ILE A 218 11.87 17.89 6.99
C ILE A 218 11.10 17.51 5.73
N MET A 219 11.80 17.29 4.62
CA MET A 219 11.17 16.84 3.36
C MET A 219 10.48 15.49 3.55
N ALA A 220 11.13 14.53 4.21
CA ALA A 220 10.56 13.21 4.48
C ALA A 220 9.31 13.29 5.37
N VAL A 221 9.28 14.18 6.38
CA VAL A 221 8.08 14.47 7.17
C VAL A 221 6.94 14.98 6.28
N LEU A 222 7.20 15.97 5.42
CA LEU A 222 6.17 16.50 4.52
C LEU A 222 5.65 15.43 3.54
N LEU A 223 6.53 14.60 2.99
CA LEU A 223 6.17 13.48 2.12
C LEU A 223 5.31 12.45 2.86
N GLY A 224 5.67 12.09 4.09
CA GLY A 224 4.91 11.17 4.91
C GLY A 224 3.51 11.69 5.23
N THR A 225 3.41 12.99 5.52
CA THR A 225 2.12 13.65 5.74
C THR A 225 1.27 13.67 4.48
N ALA A 226 1.83 14.09 3.35
CA ALA A 226 1.15 14.11 2.05
C ALA A 226 0.65 12.72 1.64
N SER A 227 1.44 11.69 1.93
CA SER A 227 1.16 10.30 1.62
C SER A 227 -0.13 9.78 2.29
N ILE A 228 -0.35 10.08 3.58
CA ILE A 228 -1.58 9.71 4.29
C ILE A 228 -2.78 10.57 3.87
N ILE A 229 -2.55 11.86 3.55
CA ILE A 229 -3.59 12.73 3.02
C ILE A 229 -4.09 12.19 1.67
N ALA A 230 -3.18 11.80 0.79
CA ALA A 230 -3.50 11.24 -0.52
C ALA A 230 -4.34 9.96 -0.39
N LEU A 231 -3.93 9.05 0.50
CA LEU A 231 -4.67 7.82 0.79
C LEU A 231 -6.09 8.13 1.31
N THR A 232 -6.23 9.06 2.25
CA THR A 232 -7.52 9.39 2.88
C THR A 232 -8.45 10.13 1.91
N LYS A 233 -7.91 10.91 0.99
CA LYS A 233 -8.67 11.68 -0.01
C LYS A 233 -8.94 10.89 -1.31
N ASN A 234 -8.58 9.61 -1.37
CA ASN A 234 -8.64 8.78 -2.58
C ASN A 234 -7.95 9.46 -3.79
N ILE A 235 -6.87 10.19 -3.53
CA ILE A 235 -5.98 10.68 -4.59
C ILE A 235 -5.21 9.47 -5.11
N SER A 236 -4.85 9.47 -6.41
CA SER A 236 -4.13 8.36 -7.04
C SER A 236 -2.95 7.90 -6.17
N GLU A 237 -3.00 6.65 -5.72
CA GLU A 237 -1.96 6.02 -4.89
C GLU A 237 -0.60 6.07 -5.57
N LEU A 238 -0.59 6.13 -6.91
CA LEU A 238 0.61 6.25 -7.72
C LEU A 238 1.37 7.53 -7.39
N VAL A 239 0.70 8.69 -7.25
CA VAL A 239 1.36 9.99 -6.98
C VAL A 239 2.04 9.99 -5.61
N ALA A 240 1.35 9.51 -4.58
CA ALA A 240 1.93 9.37 -3.24
C ALA A 240 3.03 8.31 -3.20
N GLY A 241 2.85 7.22 -3.96
CA GLY A 241 3.81 6.13 -4.11
C GLY A 241 5.13 6.60 -4.71
N VAL A 242 5.09 7.38 -5.79
CA VAL A 242 6.32 7.93 -6.42
C VAL A 242 7.10 8.76 -5.41
N ALA A 243 6.42 9.62 -4.67
CA ALA A 243 7.08 10.57 -3.77
C ALA A 243 7.78 9.86 -2.60
N VAL A 244 7.16 8.81 -2.04
CA VAL A 244 7.78 7.98 -0.99
C VAL A 244 8.88 7.08 -1.54
N ALA A 245 8.66 6.47 -2.72
CA ALA A 245 9.67 5.65 -3.37
C ALA A 245 10.91 6.47 -3.75
N ALA A 246 10.74 7.73 -4.14
CA ALA A 246 11.85 8.64 -4.43
C ALA A 246 12.75 8.90 -3.23
N ALA A 247 12.17 8.96 -2.02
CA ALA A 247 12.91 9.15 -0.78
C ALA A 247 13.63 7.87 -0.30
N LEU A 248 13.18 6.67 -0.69
CA LEU A 248 13.71 5.41 -0.12
C LEU A 248 14.50 4.56 -1.11
N LEU A 249 13.98 4.36 -2.31
CA LEU A 249 14.55 3.39 -3.25
C LEU A 249 15.97 3.81 -3.70
N PRO A 250 16.22 5.00 -4.26
CA PRO A 250 17.57 5.37 -4.67
C PRO A 250 18.56 5.48 -3.51
N PRO A 251 18.24 6.14 -2.37
CA PRO A 251 19.16 6.18 -1.23
C PRO A 251 19.54 4.79 -0.71
N THR A 252 18.62 3.84 -0.72
CA THR A 252 18.89 2.47 -0.26
C THR A 252 19.81 1.71 -1.22
N VAL A 253 19.62 1.91 -2.53
CA VAL A 253 20.53 1.36 -3.55
C VAL A 253 21.91 2.00 -3.42
N VAL A 254 21.99 3.33 -3.25
CA VAL A 254 23.26 4.05 -3.06
C VAL A 254 23.98 3.59 -1.79
N ALA A 255 23.26 3.37 -0.69
CA ALA A 255 23.86 2.80 0.52
C ALA A 255 24.55 1.45 0.23
N GLY A 256 23.91 0.56 -0.55
CA GLY A 256 24.51 -0.70 -0.97
C GLY A 256 25.74 -0.53 -1.88
N ILE A 257 25.70 0.43 -2.81
CA ILE A 257 26.84 0.78 -3.69
C ILE A 257 28.03 1.31 -2.85
N THR A 258 27.77 2.22 -1.91
CA THR A 258 28.83 2.89 -1.15
C THR A 258 29.63 1.94 -0.29
N VAL A 259 29.03 0.86 0.24
CA VAL A 259 29.76 -0.15 1.02
C VAL A 259 30.87 -0.80 0.21
N VAL A 260 30.69 -0.94 -1.11
CA VAL A 260 31.67 -1.59 -1.99
C VAL A 260 32.65 -0.58 -2.58
N LEU A 261 32.16 0.58 -3.05
CA LEU A 261 32.98 1.52 -3.83
C LEU A 261 33.60 2.65 -3.00
N ILE A 262 32.90 3.15 -1.98
CA ILE A 262 33.39 4.25 -1.12
C ILE A 262 32.99 3.99 0.35
N PRO A 263 33.60 3.01 1.03
CA PRO A 263 33.19 2.62 2.37
C PRO A 263 33.18 3.79 3.36
N GLU A 264 34.08 4.75 3.18
CA GLU A 264 34.19 5.98 3.98
C GLU A 264 32.92 6.84 3.95
N ARG A 265 32.19 6.86 2.83
CA ARG A 265 30.93 7.61 2.67
C ARG A 265 29.68 6.76 2.94
N SER A 266 29.84 5.46 3.19
CA SER A 266 28.73 4.57 3.49
C SER A 266 27.90 4.99 4.71
N PRO A 267 28.48 5.51 5.82
CA PRO A 267 27.69 5.98 6.95
C PRO A 267 26.73 7.12 6.58
N GLY A 268 27.16 8.06 5.74
CA GLY A 268 26.32 9.18 5.29
C GLY A 268 25.14 8.70 4.42
N ALA A 269 25.37 7.75 3.51
CA ALA A 269 24.31 7.16 2.70
C ALA A 269 23.29 6.37 3.55
N VAL A 270 23.77 5.60 4.54
CA VAL A 270 22.90 4.87 5.46
C VAL A 270 22.09 5.83 6.34
N LEU A 271 22.71 6.90 6.83
CA LEU A 271 22.00 7.93 7.60
C LEU A 271 20.91 8.60 6.77
N LEU A 272 21.17 8.91 5.50
CA LEU A 272 20.15 9.46 4.59
C LEU A 272 18.95 8.52 4.45
N VAL A 273 19.16 7.20 4.38
CA VAL A 273 18.07 6.21 4.36
C VAL A 273 17.27 6.26 5.67
N LEU A 274 17.97 6.28 6.82
CA LEU A 274 17.32 6.32 8.14
C LEU A 274 16.53 7.62 8.35
N ASP A 275 17.08 8.76 7.95
CA ASP A 275 16.44 10.08 7.97
C ASP A 275 15.14 10.07 7.19
N ASN A 276 15.17 9.50 5.98
CA ASN A 276 13.98 9.39 5.15
C ASN A 276 12.94 8.44 5.75
N VAL A 277 13.35 7.27 6.26
CA VAL A 277 12.42 6.32 6.91
C VAL A 277 11.74 6.96 8.12
N ILE A 278 12.52 7.56 9.02
CA ILE A 278 12.01 8.14 10.26
C ILE A 278 11.17 9.38 9.99
N GLY A 279 11.59 10.24 9.06
CA GLY A 279 10.82 11.40 8.62
C GLY A 279 9.48 10.99 8.01
N LEU A 280 9.47 10.03 7.09
CA LEU A 280 8.25 9.51 6.46
C LEU A 280 7.27 8.95 7.50
N ILE A 281 7.77 8.15 8.45
CA ILE A 281 6.95 7.59 9.53
C ILE A 281 6.39 8.70 10.44
N ALA A 282 7.23 9.68 10.81
CA ALA A 282 6.82 10.82 11.63
C ALA A 282 5.71 11.63 10.94
N GLY A 283 5.91 11.97 9.67
CA GLY A 283 4.94 12.67 8.84
C GLY A 283 3.62 11.93 8.70
N ALA A 284 3.69 10.61 8.49
CA ALA A 284 2.51 9.77 8.39
C ALA A 284 1.72 9.76 9.70
N LEU A 285 2.39 9.64 10.86
CA LEU A 285 1.73 9.71 12.17
C LEU A 285 1.12 11.09 12.46
N ILE A 286 1.78 12.18 12.05
CA ILE A 286 1.24 13.54 12.18
C ILE A 286 -0.06 13.65 11.37
N ALA A 287 -0.08 13.14 10.14
CA ALA A 287 -1.27 13.16 9.29
C ALA A 287 -2.41 12.32 9.86
N THR A 288 -2.14 11.11 10.39
CA THR A 288 -3.21 10.29 10.97
C THR A 288 -3.85 10.95 12.20
N LEU A 289 -3.06 11.67 13.00
CA LEU A 289 -3.55 12.47 14.11
C LEU A 289 -4.35 13.70 13.64
N ALA A 290 -3.84 14.45 12.65
CA ALA A 290 -4.51 15.61 12.09
C ALA A 290 -5.87 15.25 11.46
N LEU A 291 -5.95 14.10 10.81
CA LEU A 291 -7.17 13.56 10.19
C LEU A 291 -8.09 12.85 11.21
N LYS A 292 -7.74 12.84 12.50
CA LYS A 292 -8.52 12.23 13.59
C LYS A 292 -8.85 10.75 13.33
N ILE A 293 -7.92 10.01 12.74
CA ILE A 293 -8.03 8.56 12.58
C ILE A 293 -7.91 7.95 13.97
N ALA A 294 -9.02 7.42 14.49
CA ALA A 294 -9.11 6.92 15.86
C ALA A 294 -9.86 5.58 15.90
N PRO A 295 -9.55 4.70 16.88
CA PRO A 295 -10.23 3.43 17.00
C PRO A 295 -11.66 3.62 17.52
N ARG A 296 -12.56 2.75 17.06
CA ARG A 296 -13.98 2.77 17.43
C ARG A 296 -14.26 2.07 18.77
N LYS A 297 -13.49 1.03 19.11
CA LYS A 297 -13.65 0.30 20.37
C LYS A 297 -13.00 1.07 21.52
N GLY A 298 -13.74 1.28 22.61
CA GLY A 298 -13.26 2.00 23.79
C GLY A 298 -12.03 1.38 24.45
N SER A 299 -11.85 0.06 24.36
CA SER A 299 -10.64 -0.66 24.82
C SER A 299 -9.39 -0.23 24.07
N ASP A 300 -9.52 0.03 22.77
CA ASP A 300 -8.40 0.25 21.87
C ASP A 300 -7.95 1.72 21.90
N ILE A 301 -8.79 2.63 22.39
CA ILE A 301 -8.47 4.06 22.55
C ILE A 301 -7.28 4.26 23.51
N LYS A 302 -7.25 3.54 24.64
CA LYS A 302 -6.14 3.66 25.61
C LYS A 302 -4.84 3.11 25.02
N THR A 303 -4.93 1.96 24.35
CA THR A 303 -3.79 1.31 23.67
C THR A 303 -3.24 2.20 22.57
N ALA A 304 -4.09 2.73 21.69
CA ALA A 304 -3.72 3.65 20.62
C ALA A 304 -3.02 4.91 21.15
N LYS A 305 -3.61 5.58 22.15
CA LYS A 305 -3.01 6.79 22.74
C LYS A 305 -1.65 6.52 23.38
N SER A 306 -1.52 5.41 24.13
CA SER A 306 -0.25 5.03 24.76
C SER A 306 0.82 4.70 23.72
N PHE A 307 0.44 3.94 22.69
CA PHE A 307 1.34 3.54 21.62
C PHE A 307 1.81 4.73 20.79
N ILE A 308 0.88 5.56 20.27
CA ILE A 308 1.23 6.77 19.51
C ILE A 308 2.13 7.69 20.32
N ARG A 309 1.84 7.91 21.61
CA ARG A 309 2.69 8.75 22.47
C ARG A 309 4.11 8.18 22.57
N ARG A 310 4.24 6.87 22.78
CA ARG A 310 5.56 6.20 22.83
C ARG A 310 6.29 6.28 21.49
N SER A 311 5.59 6.06 20.38
CA SER A 311 6.13 6.17 19.02
C SER A 311 6.61 7.58 18.72
N ILE A 312 5.84 8.62 19.07
CA ILE A 312 6.24 10.02 18.88
C ILE A 312 7.51 10.34 19.70
N ILE A 313 7.54 9.95 20.99
CA ILE A 313 8.72 10.18 21.83
C ILE A 313 9.96 9.49 21.23
N LEU A 314 9.82 8.22 20.83
CA LEU A 314 10.91 7.46 20.22
C LEU A 314 11.38 8.09 18.90
N ILE A 315 10.46 8.54 18.06
CA ILE A 315 10.76 9.24 16.80
C ILE A 315 11.46 10.56 17.05
N LEU A 316 11.02 11.36 18.03
CA LEU A 316 11.68 12.63 18.36
C LEU A 316 13.10 12.40 18.87
N ILE A 317 13.32 11.37 19.69
CA ILE A 317 14.66 10.97 20.14
C ILE A 317 15.51 10.55 18.93
N LEU A 318 14.98 9.72 18.03
CA LEU A 318 15.69 9.28 16.83
C LEU A 318 16.04 10.45 15.90
N ILE A 319 15.11 11.39 15.66
CA ILE A 319 15.38 12.60 14.88
C ILE A 319 16.47 13.43 15.56
N GLY A 320 16.44 13.57 16.89
CA GLY A 320 17.50 14.28 17.63
C GLY A 320 18.87 13.63 17.47
N ILE A 321 18.93 12.29 17.55
CA ILE A 321 20.18 11.54 17.35
C ILE A 321 20.68 11.68 15.91
N LEU A 322 19.78 11.52 14.92
CA LEU A 322 20.14 11.55 13.52
C LEU A 322 20.57 12.94 13.05
N THR A 323 19.85 14.00 13.45
CA THR A 323 20.24 15.38 13.15
C THR A 323 21.63 15.69 13.73
N PHE A 324 21.90 15.26 14.96
CA PHE A 324 23.22 15.38 15.56
C PHE A 324 24.29 14.59 14.79
N SER A 325 24.02 13.35 14.41
CA SER A 325 24.95 12.54 13.60
C SER A 325 25.20 13.15 12.21
N SER A 326 24.17 13.71 11.56
CA SER A 326 24.30 14.36 10.24
C SER A 326 25.12 15.65 10.27
N LEU A 327 25.28 16.27 11.43
CA LEU A 327 26.12 17.47 11.62
C LEU A 327 27.60 17.12 11.84
N ILE A 328 27.90 15.86 12.18
CA ILE A 328 29.24 15.40 12.56
C ILE A 328 29.97 14.72 11.39
N ILE A 329 29.23 14.15 10.45
CA ILE A 329 29.72 13.34 9.30
C ILE A 329 29.69 14.19 8.03
#